data_AF-A0A242VXR7-F1
#
_entry.id   AF-A0A242VXR7-F1
#
_cell.length_a   1.000
_cell.length_b   1.000
_cell.length_c   1.000
_cell.angle_alpha   90.00
_cell.angle_beta   90.00
_cell.angle_gamma   90.00
#
_symmetry.space_group_name_H-M   'P 1'
#
loop_
_entity.id
_entity.type
_entity.pdbx_description
1 polymer ?
#
loop_
_entity_poly.entity_id
_entity_poly.type
_entity_poly.pdbx_seq_one_letter_code
_entity_poly.pdbx_strand_id
1 'polypeptide(L)'
;MEQLAFFPEIDDKEYKLIQKAVVKVLRDYKALAVRMENQTECERESIQLFPELRDTRKLNDYKYLQIKRALEHSLDPEQREIIERKYLKSGVMNDTLIKAQMMLEHKWYYYQKKSAIMAIATALRMI
;
A
#
# COMPACT_ATOMS: atom_id res chain seq x y z
N MET A 1 -26.79 17.49 -18.06
CA MET A 1 -25.45 17.29 -17.48
C MET A 1 -25.65 17.03 -16.00
N GLU A 2 -25.64 15.76 -15.61
CA GLU A 2 -25.59 15.40 -14.20
C GLU A 2 -24.22 15.84 -13.67
N GLN A 3 -24.24 16.81 -12.76
CA GLN A 3 -23.08 17.20 -11.98
C GLN A 3 -22.55 15.93 -11.31
N LEU A 4 -21.30 15.56 -11.63
CA LEU A 4 -20.54 14.52 -10.93
C LEU A 4 -20.77 14.75 -9.43
N ALA A 5 -21.54 13.85 -8.80
CA ALA A 5 -21.80 13.92 -7.38
C ALA A 5 -20.45 13.98 -6.69
N PHE A 6 -20.14 15.13 -6.09
CA PHE A 6 -18.97 15.28 -5.23
C PHE A 6 -19.13 14.20 -4.16
N PHE A 7 -18.22 13.23 -4.14
CA PHE A 7 -18.07 12.35 -2.99
C PHE A 7 -18.05 13.25 -1.74
N PRO A 8 -18.73 12.87 -0.64
CA PRO A 8 -18.73 13.68 0.56
C PRO A 8 -17.30 14.04 0.95
N GLU A 9 -17.07 15.29 1.34
CA GLU A 9 -15.72 15.73 1.73
C GLU A 9 -15.24 14.86 2.89
N ILE A 10 -14.14 14.14 2.67
CA ILE A 10 -13.52 13.31 3.69
C ILE A 10 -12.87 14.23 4.71
N ASP A 11 -13.46 14.23 5.91
CA ASP A 11 -12.96 15.00 7.04
C ASP A 11 -11.63 14.42 7.56
N ASP A 12 -10.97 15.17 8.44
CA ASP A 12 -9.68 14.74 8.98
C ASP A 12 -9.77 13.46 9.84
N LYS A 13 -10.91 13.20 10.49
CA LYS A 13 -11.09 12.00 11.33
C LYS A 13 -11.23 10.76 10.45
N GLU A 14 -12.05 10.85 9.41
CA GLU A 14 -12.26 9.81 8.42
C GLU A 14 -10.96 9.53 7.66
N TYR A 15 -10.25 10.56 7.21
CA TYR A 15 -8.93 10.38 6.59
C TYR A 15 -7.95 9.65 7.51
N LYS A 16 -7.95 9.92 8.83
CA LYS A 16 -7.09 9.21 9.78
C LYS A 16 -7.45 7.74 9.91
N LEU A 17 -8.73 7.37 9.80
CA LEU A 17 -9.16 5.96 9.78
C LEU A 17 -8.71 5.27 8.48
N ILE A 18 -8.95 5.91 7.34
CA ILE A 18 -8.50 5.43 6.01
C ILE A 18 -6.98 5.23 6.02
N GLN A 19 -6.23 6.24 6.48
CA GLN A 19 -4.77 6.19 6.58
C GLN A 19 -4.30 5.01 7.43
N LYS A 20 -4.89 4.78 8.61
CA LYS A 20 -4.51 3.64 9.47
C LYS A 20 -4.78 2.29 8.77
N ALA A 21 -5.91 2.16 8.09
CA ALA A 21 -6.28 0.95 7.38
C ALA A 21 -5.33 0.67 6.21
N VAL A 22 -5.03 1.69 5.38
CA VAL A 22 -4.06 1.57 4.28
C VAL A 22 -2.66 1.24 4.78
N VAL A 23 -2.20 1.89 5.87
CA VAL A 23 -0.89 1.59 6.46
C VAL A 23 -0.80 0.14 6.93
N LYS A 24 -1.88 -0.42 7.48
CA LYS A 24 -1.92 -1.85 7.84
C LYS A 24 -1.80 -2.73 6.59
N VAL A 25 -2.52 -2.42 5.52
CA VAL A 25 -2.43 -3.13 4.24
C VAL A 25 -1.00 -3.11 3.69
N LEU A 26 -0.32 -1.96 3.71
CA LEU A 26 1.06 -1.83 3.24
C LEU A 26 2.06 -2.65 4.09
N ARG A 27 1.83 -2.76 5.40
CA ARG A 27 2.63 -3.63 6.26
C ARG A 27 2.40 -5.11 5.95
N ASP A 28 1.13 -5.51 5.81
CA ASP A 28 0.74 -6.88 5.46
C ASP A 28 1.32 -7.26 4.08
N TYR A 29 1.37 -6.32 3.13
CA TYR A 29 1.95 -6.52 1.80
C TYR A 29 3.40 -7.00 1.82
N LYS A 30 4.23 -6.49 2.76
CA LYS A 30 5.63 -6.94 2.88
C LYS A 30 5.73 -8.42 3.20
N ALA A 31 4.90 -8.91 4.12
CA ALA A 31 4.84 -10.33 4.47
C ALA A 31 4.27 -11.16 3.33
N LEU A 32 3.26 -10.63 2.63
CA LEU A 32 2.67 -11.29 1.46
C LEU A 32 3.66 -11.41 0.29
N ALA A 33 4.47 -10.39 0.03
CA ALA A 33 5.49 -10.42 -1.02
C ALA A 33 6.52 -11.53 -0.78
N VAL A 34 7.09 -11.59 0.43
CA VAL A 34 8.02 -12.67 0.82
C VAL A 34 7.34 -14.03 0.77
N ARG A 35 6.07 -14.13 1.20
CA ARG A 35 5.32 -15.39 1.09
C ARG A 35 5.21 -15.84 -0.36
N MET A 36 4.96 -14.95 -1.32
CA MET A 36 4.87 -15.31 -2.74
C MET A 36 6.21 -15.82 -3.28
N GLU A 37 7.32 -15.17 -2.92
CA GLU A 37 8.67 -15.63 -3.29
C GLU A 37 8.95 -17.05 -2.74
N ASN A 38 8.68 -17.25 -1.44
CA ASN A 38 8.84 -18.56 -0.79
C ASN A 38 7.95 -19.64 -1.42
N GLN A 39 6.71 -19.28 -1.77
CA GLN A 39 5.77 -20.20 -2.42
C GLN A 39 6.27 -20.59 -3.81
N THR A 40 6.72 -19.64 -4.63
CA THR A 40 7.30 -19.92 -5.95
C THR A 40 8.56 -20.78 -5.86
N GLU A 41 9.42 -20.55 -4.87
CA GLU A 41 10.57 -21.41 -4.61
C GLU A 41 10.16 -22.84 -4.24
N CYS A 42 9.24 -23.00 -3.29
CA CYS A 42 8.75 -24.31 -2.87
C CYS A 42 8.06 -25.09 -4.01
N GLU A 43 7.25 -24.40 -4.82
CA GLU A 43 6.60 -25.00 -6.00
C GLU A 43 7.62 -25.44 -7.05
N ARG A 44 8.64 -24.62 -7.32
CA ARG A 44 9.71 -24.95 -8.27
C ARG A 44 10.52 -26.16 -7.85
N GLU A 45 10.89 -26.24 -6.57
CA GLU A 45 11.69 -27.33 -6.03
C GLU A 45 10.82 -28.54 -5.59
N SER A 46 9.49 -28.44 -5.67
CA SER A 46 8.55 -29.45 -5.18
C SER A 46 8.77 -29.85 -3.71
N ILE A 47 9.09 -28.87 -2.86
CA ILE A 47 9.36 -29.07 -1.42
C ILE A 47 8.30 -28.37 -0.55
N GLN A 48 8.16 -28.85 0.69
CA GLN A 48 7.40 -28.17 1.73
C GLN A 48 8.27 -28.02 3.00
N LEU A 49 8.72 -26.79 3.28
CA LEU A 49 9.61 -26.50 4.41
C LEU A 49 8.87 -26.29 5.74
N PHE A 50 7.64 -25.77 5.69
CA PHE A 50 6.84 -25.44 6.87
C PHE A 50 5.40 -25.98 6.74
N PRO A 51 4.75 -26.37 7.86
CA PRO A 51 3.35 -26.79 7.84
C PRO A 51 2.41 -25.60 7.65
N GLU A 52 1.32 -25.80 6.89
CA GLU A 52 0.23 -24.83 6.83
C GLU A 52 -0.76 -25.08 7.98
N LEU A 53 -0.93 -24.10 8.87
CA LEU A 53 -1.84 -24.23 10.01
C LEU A 53 -3.28 -23.81 9.69
N ARG A 54 -3.50 -23.06 8.60
CA ARG A 54 -4.81 -22.54 8.17
C ARG A 54 -4.83 -22.41 6.65
N ASP A 55 -5.91 -22.89 6.03
CA ASP A 55 -6.14 -22.70 4.59
C ASP A 55 -6.45 -21.22 4.28
N THR A 56 -5.39 -20.46 4.01
CA THR A 56 -5.46 -19.03 3.70
C THR A 56 -4.74 -18.67 2.41
N ARG A 57 -4.20 -19.67 1.71
CA ARG A 57 -3.36 -19.51 0.51
C ARG A 57 -4.03 -18.62 -0.53
N LYS A 58 -5.19 -19.06 -1.03
CA LYS A 58 -5.93 -18.36 -2.09
C LYS A 58 -6.27 -16.91 -1.72
N LEU A 59 -6.71 -16.67 -0.48
CA LEU A 59 -7.05 -15.33 -0.02
C LEU A 59 -5.82 -14.40 0.02
N ASN A 60 -4.70 -14.91 0.53
CA ASN A 60 -3.46 -14.15 0.64
C ASN A 60 -2.85 -13.86 -0.74
N ASP A 61 -2.97 -14.79 -1.70
CA ASP A 61 -2.52 -14.59 -3.08
C ASP A 61 -3.31 -13.45 -3.74
N TYR A 62 -4.63 -13.44 -3.61
CA TYR A 62 -5.45 -12.35 -4.16
C TYR A 62 -5.19 -11.01 -3.46
N LYS A 63 -4.95 -11.00 -2.15
CA LYS A 63 -4.54 -9.79 -1.44
C LYS A 63 -3.23 -9.25 -1.99
N TYR A 64 -2.22 -10.10 -2.13
CA TYR A 64 -0.94 -9.71 -2.73
C TYR A 64 -1.13 -9.09 -4.11
N LEU A 65 -1.84 -9.78 -5.02
CA LEU A 65 -2.04 -9.32 -6.39
C LEU A 65 -2.80 -8.00 -6.46
N GLN A 66 -3.82 -7.79 -5.62
CA GLN A 66 -4.57 -6.54 -5.59
C GLN A 66 -3.73 -5.38 -5.04
N ILE A 67 -2.98 -5.60 -3.96
CA ILE A 67 -2.12 -4.55 -3.40
C ILE A 67 -0.98 -4.21 -4.35
N LYS A 68 -0.35 -5.21 -4.97
CA LYS A 68 0.68 -5.02 -5.99
C LYS A 68 0.18 -4.14 -7.13
N ARG A 69 -0.99 -4.48 -7.70
CA ARG A 69 -1.60 -3.67 -8.78
C ARG A 69 -1.95 -2.25 -8.34
N ALA A 70 -2.43 -2.05 -7.12
CA ALA A 70 -2.66 -0.70 -6.60
C ALA A 70 -1.36 0.11 -6.55
N LEU A 71 -0.29 -0.46 -5.99
CA LEU A 71 1.02 0.21 -5.94
C LEU A 71 1.59 0.51 -7.34
N GLU A 72 1.41 -0.40 -8.30
CA GLU A 72 1.97 -0.32 -9.66
C GLU A 72 1.16 0.56 -10.63
N HIS A 73 -0.14 0.75 -10.40
CA HIS A 73 -1.03 1.34 -11.40
C HIS A 73 -1.94 2.45 -10.88
N SER A 74 -2.10 2.62 -9.56
CA SER A 74 -2.95 3.70 -9.00
C SER A 74 -2.17 4.90 -8.48
N LEU A 75 -0.83 4.88 -8.55
CA LEU A 75 0.04 5.91 -7.99
C LEU A 75 0.91 6.53 -9.07
N ASP A 76 1.00 7.85 -9.05
CA ASP A 76 2.00 8.60 -9.82
C ASP A 76 3.42 8.28 -9.30
N PRO A 77 4.49 8.49 -10.10
CA PRO A 77 5.86 8.15 -9.70
C PRO A 77 6.29 8.78 -8.37
N GLU A 78 5.95 10.05 -8.14
CA GLU A 78 6.26 10.75 -6.89
C GLU A 78 5.51 10.16 -5.68
N GLN A 79 4.22 9.84 -5.85
CA GLN A 79 3.39 9.21 -4.82
C GLN A 79 3.92 7.83 -4.45
N ARG A 80 4.29 7.03 -5.46
CA ARG A 80 4.89 5.71 -5.27
C ARG A 80 6.17 5.81 -4.46
N GLU A 81 7.08 6.72 -4.81
CA GLU A 81 8.34 6.88 -4.09
C GLU A 81 8.12 7.30 -2.63
N ILE A 82 7.14 8.19 -2.35
CA ILE A 82 6.75 8.55 -0.98
C ILE A 82 6.27 7.31 -0.20
N ILE A 83 5.35 6.52 -0.79
CA ILE A 83 4.79 5.32 -0.15
C ILE A 83 5.87 4.27 0.10
N GLU A 84 6.74 4.04 -0.87
CA GLU A 84 7.83 3.08 -0.77
C GLU A 84 8.81 3.46 0.34
N ARG A 85 9.32 4.70 0.35
CA ARG A 85 10.23 5.18 1.40
C ARG A 85 9.59 5.17 2.78
N LYS A 86 8.30 5.51 2.86
CA LYS A 86 7.61 5.64 4.14
C LYS A 86 7.22 4.31 4.77
N TYR A 87 6.80 3.34 3.96
CA TYR A 87 6.11 2.15 4.45
C TYR A 87 6.71 0.82 3.98
N LEU A 88 7.38 0.77 2.82
CA LEU A 88 7.80 -0.50 2.21
C LEU A 88 9.30 -0.79 2.35
N LYS A 89 10.17 0.22 2.15
CA LYS A 89 11.63 0.09 2.30
C LYS A 89 12.01 -0.29 3.74
N SER A 90 13.20 -0.87 3.92
CA SER A 90 13.72 -1.25 5.22
C SER A 90 14.06 0.01 6.05
N GLY A 91 13.69 -0.01 7.33
CA GLY A 91 13.85 1.13 8.23
C GLY A 91 12.67 2.11 8.20
N VAL A 92 12.30 2.65 9.35
CA VAL A 92 11.24 3.66 9.45
C VAL A 92 11.82 5.01 9.05
N MET A 93 11.49 5.48 7.84
CA MET A 93 11.87 6.83 7.44
C MET A 93 10.86 7.85 7.98
N ASN A 94 11.35 8.86 8.69
CA ASN A 94 10.49 9.95 9.16
C ASN A 94 10.13 10.89 7.99
N ASP A 95 9.01 11.61 8.10
CA ASP A 95 8.51 12.47 7.01
C ASP A 95 9.52 13.58 6.66
N THR A 96 10.29 14.07 7.64
CA THR A 96 11.32 15.10 7.45
C THR A 96 12.45 14.63 6.53
N LEU A 97 12.95 13.41 6.74
CA LEU A 97 14.03 12.82 5.96
C LEU A 97 13.56 12.52 4.54
N ILE A 98 12.34 12.00 4.38
CA ILE A 98 11.76 11.75 3.04
C ILE A 98 11.67 13.06 2.26
N LYS A 99 11.09 14.11 2.87
CA LYS A 99 10.98 15.44 2.25
C LYS A 99 12.34 15.99 1.82
N ALA A 100 13.34 15.91 2.72
CA ALA A 100 14.68 16.41 2.43
C ALA A 100 15.35 15.64 1.28
N GLN A 101 15.29 14.31 1.29
CA GLN A 101 15.88 13.47 0.25
C GLN A 101 15.20 13.61 -1.12
N MET A 102 13.89 13.88 -1.12
CA MET A 102 13.10 14.08 -2.33
C MET A 102 13.02 15.55 -2.76
N MET A 103 13.62 16.49 -2.00
CA MET A 103 13.57 17.93 -2.23
C MET A 103 12.14 18.49 -2.34
N LEU A 104 11.22 17.97 -1.52
CA LEU A 104 9.80 18.36 -1.58
C LEU A 104 9.45 19.48 -0.61
N GLU A 105 8.65 20.41 -1.09
CA GLU A 105 8.00 21.41 -0.24
C GLU A 105 7.02 20.73 0.75
N HIS A 106 6.87 21.32 1.93
CA HIS A 106 6.09 20.76 3.03
C HIS A 106 4.63 20.46 2.66
N LYS A 107 3.90 21.44 2.13
CA LYS A 107 2.48 21.26 1.76
C LYS A 107 2.36 20.27 0.61
N TRP A 108 3.23 20.36 -0.39
CA TRP A 108 3.26 19.42 -1.51
C TRP A 108 3.45 17.96 -1.07
N TYR A 109 4.38 17.71 -0.17
CA TYR A 109 4.59 16.37 0.40
C TYR A 109 3.33 15.80 1.05
N TYR A 110 2.67 16.58 1.92
CA TYR A 110 1.47 16.09 2.60
C TYR A 110 0.27 15.95 1.67
N TYR A 111 0.17 16.79 0.65
CA TYR A 111 -0.80 16.65 -0.42
C TYR A 111 -0.60 15.33 -1.17
N GLN A 112 0.62 15.08 -1.67
CA GLN A 112 0.93 13.85 -2.41
C GLN A 112 0.76 12.60 -1.54
N LYS A 113 1.20 12.65 -0.28
CA LYS A 113 1.00 11.56 0.67
C LYS A 113 -0.49 11.27 0.92
N LYS A 114 -1.32 12.31 1.10
CA LYS A 114 -2.78 12.15 1.26
C LYS A 114 -3.38 11.56 -0.01
N SER A 115 -3.06 12.12 -1.18
CA SER A 115 -3.51 11.62 -2.48
C SER A 115 -3.16 10.14 -2.70
N ALA A 116 -1.92 9.74 -2.41
CA ALA A 116 -1.47 8.36 -2.53
C ALA A 116 -2.27 7.40 -1.63
N ILE A 117 -2.51 7.77 -0.37
CA ILE A 117 -3.31 6.98 0.57
C ILE A 117 -4.74 6.82 0.05
N MET A 118 -5.33 7.90 -0.48
CA MET A 118 -6.68 7.88 -1.05
C MET A 118 -6.76 6.98 -2.28
N ALA A 119 -5.81 7.10 -3.20
CA ALA A 119 -5.76 6.28 -4.41
C ALA A 119 -5.65 4.79 -4.09
N ILE A 120 -4.81 4.41 -3.11
CA ILE A 120 -4.71 3.01 -2.65
C ILE A 120 -6.03 2.55 -2.03
N ALA A 121 -6.65 3.37 -1.18
CA ALA A 121 -7.92 3.02 -0.54
C ALA A 121 -9.02 2.76 -1.58
N THR A 122 -9.14 3.63 -2.59
CA THR A 122 -10.08 3.48 -3.70
C THR A 122 -9.75 2.24 -4.56
N ALA A 123 -8.48 2.05 -4.96
CA ALA A 123 -8.06 0.91 -5.77
C ALA A 123 -8.34 -0.44 -5.07
N LEU A 124 -8.28 -0.45 -3.73
CA LEU A 124 -8.57 -1.61 -2.90
C LEU A 124 -10.02 -1.68 -2.41
N ARG A 125 -10.90 -0.77 -2.88
CA ARG A 125 -12.33 -0.75 -2.56
C ARG A 125 -12.61 -0.64 -1.06
N MET A 126 -11.79 0.15 -0.36
CA MET A 126 -11.95 0.47 1.06
C MET A 126 -12.87 1.67 1.29
N ILE A 127 -13.05 2.48 0.23
CA ILE A 127 -13.88 3.67 0.12
C ILE A 127 -14.47 3.73 -1.29
#